data_AF-A0A841CSC3-F1
#
_entry.id   AF-A0A841CSC3-F1
#
_cell.length_a   1.000
_cell.length_b   1.000
_cell.length_c   1.000
_cell.angle_alpha   90.00
_cell.angle_beta   90.00
_cell.angle_gamma   90.00
#
_symmetry.space_group_name_H-M   'P 1'
#
loop_
_entity.id
_entity.type
_entity.pdbx_description
1 polymer ?
#
loop_
_entity_poly.entity_id
_entity_poly.type
_entity_poly.pdbx_seq_one_letter_code
_entity_poly.pdbx_strand_id
1 'polypeptide(L)'
;MTDVRVLVVDDQQLIRESIASLLDIQPGIAVVGTAGDGRQAVDRAMELNPDVVLMDVRMPVMNGIDALAALRTRPRPVEWSC
;
A
#
# COMPACT_ATOMS: atom_id res chain seq x y z
N MET A 1 -10.27 -19.51 -2.18
CA MET A 1 -10.51 -18.19 -1.57
C MET A 1 -9.49 -17.26 -2.20
N THR A 2 -9.90 -16.07 -2.64
CA THR A 2 -8.98 -15.11 -3.26
C THR A 2 -8.33 -14.31 -2.14
N ASP A 3 -7.00 -14.37 -2.02
CA ASP A 3 -6.27 -13.60 -1.02
C ASP A 3 -6.42 -12.09 -1.30
N VAL A 4 -6.59 -11.30 -0.23
CA VAL A 4 -6.62 -9.84 -0.30
C VAL A 4 -5.21 -9.34 -0.60
N ARG A 5 -5.04 -8.62 -1.71
CA ARG A 5 -3.74 -8.18 -2.20
C ARG A 5 -3.38 -6.83 -1.60
N VAL A 6 -2.36 -6.79 -0.75
CA VAL A 6 -1.98 -5.59 0.01
C VAL A 6 -0.65 -5.03 -0.49
N LEU A 7 -0.60 -3.71 -0.70
CA LEU A 7 0.64 -2.95 -0.91
C LEU A 7 0.97 -2.19 0.38
N VAL A 8 2.20 -2.34 0.91
CA VAL A 8 2.62 -1.65 2.14
C VAL A 8 3.55 -0.47 1.80
N VAL A 9 3.25 0.71 2.31
CA VAL A 9 3.95 1.95 1.99
C VAL A 9 4.33 2.68 3.28
N ASP A 10 5.64 2.82 3.52
CA ASP A 10 6.19 3.49 4.69
C ASP A 10 7.63 3.93 4.38
N ASP A 11 8.05 5.12 4.81
CA ASP A 11 9.40 5.65 4.55
C ASP A 11 10.46 4.99 5.43
N GLN A 12 10.05 4.40 6.55
CA GLN A 12 10.91 3.64 7.45
C GLN A 12 10.96 2.17 7.03
N GLN A 13 12.09 1.75 6.49
CA GLN A 13 12.30 0.37 6.02
C GLN A 13 11.96 -0.70 7.08
N LEU A 14 12.38 -0.48 8.33
CA LEU A 14 12.14 -1.42 9.42
C LEU A 14 10.65 -1.60 9.72
N ILE A 15 9.88 -0.51 9.73
CA ILE A 15 8.43 -0.56 9.92
C ILE A 15 7.76 -1.28 8.75
N ARG A 16 8.13 -0.91 7.52
CA ARG A 16 7.63 -1.54 6.29
C ARG A 16 7.82 -3.06 6.27
N GLU A 17 9.01 -3.52 6.63
CA GLU A 17 9.34 -4.96 6.70
C GLU A 17 8.57 -5.66 7.81
N SER A 18 8.43 -5.02 8.98
CA SER A 18 7.66 -5.59 10.09
C SER A 18 6.18 -5.77 9.75
N ILE A 19 5.56 -4.76 9.13
CA ILE A 19 4.16 -4.79 8.72
C ILE A 19 3.96 -5.86 7.63
N ALA A 20 4.84 -5.90 6.63
CA ALA A 20 4.76 -6.91 5.59
C ALA A 20 4.83 -8.34 6.18
N SER A 21 5.76 -8.57 7.11
CA SER A 21 5.91 -9.86 7.79
C SER A 21 4.68 -10.24 8.63
N LEU A 22 4.06 -9.26 9.30
CA LEU A 22 2.85 -9.47 10.09
C LEU A 22 1.61 -9.75 9.23
N LEU A 23 1.55 -9.22 8.02
CA LEU A 23 0.45 -9.48 7.09
C LEU A 23 0.63 -10.82 6.38
N ASP A 24 1.86 -11.23 6.08
CA ASP A 24 2.17 -12.47 5.36
C ASP A 24 1.85 -13.74 6.17
N ILE A 25 1.83 -13.64 7.51
CA ILE A 25 1.41 -14.73 8.40
C ILE A 25 -0.13 -14.91 8.44
N GLN A 26 -0.90 -13.94 7.96
CA GLN A 26 -2.36 -13.97 8.04
C GLN A 26 -2.95 -14.70 6.83
N PRO A 27 -3.63 -15.85 7.01
CA PRO A 27 -4.29 -16.53 5.90
C PRO A 27 -5.38 -15.64 5.28
N GLY A 28 -5.40 -15.57 3.95
CA GLY A 28 -6.31 -14.69 3.21
C GLY A 28 -5.73 -13.30 2.89
N ILE A 29 -4.48 -13.02 3.25
CA ILE A 29 -3.77 -11.78 2.92
C ILE A 29 -2.50 -12.12 2.15
N ALA A 30 -2.23 -11.39 1.07
CA ALA A 30 -1.01 -11.51 0.30
C ALA A 30 -0.37 -10.13 0.11
N VAL A 31 0.84 -9.94 0.63
CA VAL A 31 1.60 -8.71 0.39
C VAL A 31 2.19 -8.76 -1.01
N VAL A 32 1.62 -7.97 -1.93
CA VAL A 32 2.02 -7.99 -3.35
C VAL A 32 3.19 -7.06 -3.67
N GLY A 33 3.51 -6.16 -2.74
CA GLY A 33 4.66 -5.27 -2.88
C GLY A 33 4.83 -4.32 -1.71
N THR A 34 5.92 -3.57 -1.75
CA THR A 34 6.25 -2.52 -0.79
C THR A 34 6.76 -1.27 -1.50
N ALA A 35 6.59 -0.10 -0.87
CA ALA A 35 7.09 1.19 -1.38
C ALA A 35 7.60 2.08 -0.23
N GLY A 36 8.59 2.94 -0.52
CA GLY A 36 9.21 3.82 0.46
C GLY A 36 8.71 5.28 0.46
N ASP A 37 7.87 5.65 -0.51
CA ASP A 37 7.34 7.00 -0.65
C ASP A 37 6.06 6.99 -1.49
N GLY A 38 5.33 8.12 -1.53
CA GLY A 38 4.07 8.24 -2.26
C GLY A 38 4.19 8.11 -3.78
N ARG A 39 5.34 8.42 -4.40
CA ARG A 39 5.53 8.24 -5.85
C ARG A 39 5.65 6.74 -6.16
N GLN A 40 6.54 6.04 -5.44
CA GLN A 40 6.68 4.59 -5.57
C GLN A 40 5.37 3.87 -5.26
N ALA A 41 4.60 4.36 -4.29
CA ALA A 41 3.28 3.82 -3.97
C ALA A 41 2.34 3.88 -5.18
N VAL A 42 2.29 5.00 -5.89
CA VAL A 42 1.45 5.17 -7.08
C VAL A 42 1.88 4.23 -8.20
N ASP A 43 3.18 4.20 -8.51
CA ASP A 43 3.75 3.36 -9.57
C ASP A 43 3.50 1.87 -9.29
N ARG A 44 3.82 1.41 -8.08
CA ARG A 44 3.60 0.02 -7.66
C ARG A 44 2.14 -0.34 -7.59
N ALA A 45 1.28 0.57 -7.15
CA ALA A 45 -0.15 0.32 -7.18
C ALA A 45 -0.65 0.18 -8.63
N MET A 46 -0.05 0.85 -9.62
CA MET A 46 -0.45 0.72 -11.04
C MET A 46 -0.04 -0.64 -11.59
N GLU A 47 1.19 -1.05 -11.30
CA GLU A 47 1.75 -2.33 -11.76
C GLU A 47 1.08 -3.53 -11.09
N LEU A 48 0.89 -3.45 -9.77
CA LEU A 48 0.46 -4.60 -8.95
C LEU A 48 -1.05 -4.67 -8.82
N ASN A 49 -1.79 -3.58 -9.03
CA ASN A 49 -3.24 -3.51 -8.87
C ASN A 49 -3.73 -4.14 -7.54
N PRO A 50 -3.24 -3.66 -6.37
CA PRO A 50 -3.62 -4.19 -5.06
C PRO A 50 -5.09 -3.87 -4.72
N ASP A 51 -5.68 -4.69 -3.85
CA ASP A 51 -7.03 -4.48 -3.31
C ASP A 51 -7.02 -3.46 -2.17
N VAL A 52 -5.92 -3.39 -1.41
CA VAL A 52 -5.72 -2.46 -0.30
C VAL A 52 -4.29 -1.91 -0.34
N VAL A 53 -4.11 -0.62 -0.06
CA VAL A 53 -2.79 0.02 0.02
C VAL A 53 -2.56 0.49 1.44
N LEU A 54 -1.88 -0.24 2.32
CA LEU A 54 -1.57 0.29 3.64
C LEU A 54 -0.46 1.34 3.52
N MET A 55 -0.75 2.61 3.82
CA MET A 55 0.17 3.71 3.55
C MET A 55 0.26 4.72 4.70
N ASP A 56 1.48 5.06 5.10
CA ASP A 56 1.70 6.17 6.04
C ASP A 56 1.36 7.52 5.40
N VAL A 57 0.87 8.46 6.22
CA VAL A 57 0.47 9.78 5.77
C VAL A 57 1.69 10.71 5.66
N ARG A 58 2.69 10.56 6.53
CA ARG A 58 3.81 11.51 6.66
C ARG A 58 5.10 10.94 6.08
N MET A 59 5.15 10.92 4.75
CA MET A 59 6.34 10.51 4.01
C MET A 59 7.02 11.69 3.30
N PRO A 60 8.35 11.68 3.12
CA PRO A 60 9.06 12.63 2.27
C PRO A 60 8.69 12.45 0.79
N VAL A 61 9.01 13.45 -0.05
CA VAL A 61 8.77 13.51 -1.51
C VAL A 61 7.29 13.64 -1.90
N MET A 62 6.43 12.70 -1.49
CA MET A 62 5.00 12.71 -1.75
C MET A 62 4.29 12.09 -0.56
N ASN A 63 3.45 12.88 0.11
CA ASN A 63 2.72 12.43 1.29
C ASN A 63 1.59 11.46 0.89
N GLY A 64 1.05 10.73 1.87
CA GLY A 64 0.00 9.73 1.62
C GLY A 64 -1.31 10.33 1.08
N ILE A 65 -1.59 11.60 1.32
CA ILE A 65 -2.81 12.27 0.85
C ILE A 65 -2.72 12.56 -0.65
N ASP A 66 -1.57 13.07 -1.11
CA ASP A 66 -1.30 13.32 -2.52
C ASP A 66 -1.28 12.00 -3.30
N ALA A 67 -0.70 10.95 -2.71
CA ALA A 67 -0.71 9.60 -3.30
C ALA A 67 -2.14 9.04 -3.41
N LEU A 68 -2.97 9.23 -2.37
CA LEU A 68 -4.38 8.86 -2.40
C LEU A 68 -5.14 9.62 -3.49
N ALA A 69 -4.89 10.92 -3.65
CA ALA A 69 -5.51 11.73 -4.71
C ALA A 69 -5.16 11.20 -6.11
N ALA A 70 -3.90 10.80 -6.32
CA ALA A 70 -3.44 10.17 -7.57
C ALA A 70 -4.04 8.76 -7.80
N LEU A 71 -4.34 8.02 -6.73
CA LEU A 71 -4.94 6.67 -6.82
C LEU A 71 -6.47 6.71 -6.96
N ARG A 72 -7.14 7.75 -6.47
CA ARG A 72 -8.61 7.90 -6.52
C ARG A 72 -9.18 8.08 -7.93
N THR A 73 -8.37 8.38 -8.93
CA THR A 73 -8.79 8.41 -10.33
C THR A 73 -9.00 6.99 -10.92
N ARG A 74 -8.93 5.93 -10.08
CA ARG A 74 -9.16 4.53 -10.50
C ARG A 74 -10.62 4.11 -10.43
N PRO A 75 -11.07 3.22 -11.34
CA PRO A 75 -12.44 2.70 -11.39
C PRO A 75 -12.75 1.56 -10.40
N ARG A 76 -11.90 1.26 -9.41
CA ARG A 76 -12.23 0.34 -8.31
C ARG A 76 -12.04 1.04 -6.96
N PRO A 77 -13.09 1.15 -6.12
CA PRO A 77 -12.98 1.74 -4.80
C PRO A 77 -12.21 0.76 -3.90
N VAL A 78 -11.02 1.18 -3.50
CA VAL A 78 -10.27 0.59 -2.38
C VAL A 78 -11.04 0.93 -1.09
N GLU A 79 -11.42 -0.07 -0.29
CA GLU A 79 -12.15 0.11 0.97
C GLU A 79 -11.13 0.27 2.12
N TRP A 80 -11.30 1.29 2.98
CA TRP A 80 -10.30 1.66 4.01
C TRP A 80 -10.91 1.73 5.40
N SER A 81 -10.18 1.21 6.40
CA SER A 81 -10.36 1.58 7.82
C SER A 81 -9.30 2.59 8.19
N CYS A 82 -9.73 3.77 8.67
CA CYS A 82 -8.89 4.66 9.47
C CYS A 82 -8.46 3.99 10.77
#